data_AF-A0A933MA78-F1
#
_entry.id   AF-A0A933MA78-F1
#
_cell.length_a   1.000
_cell.length_b   1.000
_cell.length_c   1.000
_cell.angle_alpha   90.00
_cell.angle_beta   90.00
_cell.angle_gamma   90.00
#
_symmetry.space_group_name_H-M   'P 1'
#
loop_
_entity.id
_entity.type
_entity.pdbx_description
1 polymer ?
#
loop_
_entity_poly.entity_id
_entity_poly.type
_entity_poly.pdbx_seq_one_letter_code
_entity_poly.pdbx_strand_id
1 'polypeptide(L)'
;MKKISGSVALVKITIDPEFTPIVPVLIPRIADVRAFAQDLHQRHKDWQGITFGWEAEYHASRRDKPPHSKIEFTPAEFWIGDATIWGFSMMWEDGDDRPPSEAVSDWNVVKKFQKNQSV
;
A
#
# COMPACT_ATOMS: atom_id res chain seq x y z
N MET A 1 22.05 -1.37 -0.74
CA MET A 1 20.65 -1.55 -1.17
C MET A 1 19.96 -2.47 -0.16
N LYS A 2 18.88 -2.04 0.50
CA LYS A 2 18.05 -2.96 1.32
C LYS A 2 17.48 -4.04 0.39
N LYS A 3 17.59 -5.30 0.79
CA LYS A 3 17.04 -6.42 0.03
C LYS A 3 15.52 -6.34 0.10
N ILE A 4 14.85 -6.12 -1.04
CA ILE A 4 13.39 -6.13 -1.09
C ILE A 4 12.94 -7.53 -0.69
N SER A 5 12.17 -7.62 0.40
CA SER A 5 11.66 -8.88 0.93
C SER A 5 10.16 -8.98 0.61
N GLY A 6 9.77 -10.11 0.04
CA GLY A 6 8.42 -10.31 -0.49
C GLY A 6 8.25 -11.71 -1.08
N SER A 7 7.06 -11.96 -1.62
CA SER A 7 6.73 -13.17 -2.35
C SER A 7 6.32 -12.81 -3.78
N VAL A 8 6.70 -13.66 -4.74
CA VAL A 8 6.14 -13.55 -6.09
C VAL A 8 4.71 -14.07 -6.05
N ALA A 9 3.80 -13.41 -6.76
CA ALA A 9 2.44 -13.87 -6.96
C ALA A 9 2.06 -13.76 -8.43
N LEU A 10 1.16 -14.62 -8.89
CA LEU A 10 0.52 -14.47 -10.19
C LEU A 10 -0.70 -13.56 -10.04
N VAL A 11 -0.79 -12.53 -10.88
CA VAL A 11 -1.89 -11.57 -10.91
C VAL A 11 -2.53 -11.54 -12.28
N LYS A 12 -3.85 -11.38 -12.32
CA LYS A 12 -4.60 -11.04 -13.53
C LYS A 12 -4.50 -9.54 -13.76
N ILE A 13 -4.11 -9.13 -14.96
CA ILE A 13 -4.11 -7.73 -15.38
C ILE A 13 -5.06 -7.62 -16.56
N THR A 14 -6.13 -6.84 -16.43
CA THR A 14 -7.02 -6.56 -17.56
C THR A 14 -6.45 -5.37 -18.32
N ILE A 15 -5.84 -5.64 -19.47
CA ILE A 15 -5.30 -4.60 -20.36
C ILE A 15 -6.40 -4.12 -21.31
N ASP A 16 -7.20 -5.06 -21.81
CA ASP A 16 -8.45 -4.82 -22.53
C ASP A 16 -9.48 -5.92 -22.18
N PRO A 17 -10.78 -5.75 -22.50
CA PRO A 17 -11.82 -6.71 -22.14
C PRO A 17 -11.62 -8.13 -22.70
N GLU A 18 -10.87 -8.29 -23.78
CA GLU A 18 -10.60 -9.56 -24.46
C GLU A 18 -9.23 -10.15 -24.09
N PHE A 19 -8.34 -9.33 -23.51
CA PHE A 19 -6.98 -9.71 -23.12
C PHE A 19 -6.71 -9.45 -21.64
N THR A 20 -6.78 -10.53 -20.85
CA THR A 20 -6.45 -10.53 -19.42
C THR A 20 -5.28 -11.49 -19.14
N PRO A 21 -4.02 -11.09 -19.38
CA PRO A 21 -2.86 -11.92 -19.07
C PRO A 21 -2.73 -12.17 -17.57
N ILE A 22 -2.08 -13.31 -17.26
CA ILE A 22 -1.62 -13.63 -15.91
C ILE A 22 -0.11 -13.46 -15.88
N VAL A 23 0.39 -12.53 -15.06
CA VAL A 23 1.82 -12.21 -14.97
C VAL A 23 2.34 -12.38 -13.55
N PRO A 24 3.61 -12.73 -13.36
CA PRO A 24 4.24 -12.73 -12.05
C PRO A 24 4.59 -11.31 -11.60
N VAL A 25 4.21 -10.94 -10.37
CA VAL A 25 4.60 -9.69 -9.71
C VAL A 25 5.18 -9.95 -8.32
N LEU A 26 6.05 -9.06 -7.86
CA LEU A 26 6.59 -9.11 -6.51
C LEU A 26 5.66 -8.37 -5.55
N ILE A 27 5.07 -9.09 -4.60
CA ILE A 27 4.30 -8.50 -3.50
C ILE A 27 5.24 -8.35 -2.29
N PRO A 28 5.51 -7.13 -1.80
CA PRO A 28 6.35 -6.92 -0.63
C PRO A 28 5.70 -7.48 0.64
N ARG A 29 6.51 -7.80 1.65
CA ARG A 29 5.97 -8.17 2.96
C ARG A 29 5.25 -6.97 3.57
N ILE A 30 3.99 -7.13 3.95
CA ILE A 30 3.18 -6.06 4.55
C ILE A 30 3.84 -5.46 5.80
N ALA A 31 4.56 -6.26 6.59
CA ALA A 31 5.30 -5.74 7.75
C ALA A 31 6.39 -4.73 7.38
N ASP A 32 7.09 -4.92 6.25
CA ASP A 32 8.11 -3.99 5.78
C ASP A 32 7.49 -2.70 5.24
N VAL A 33 6.34 -2.82 4.55
CA VAL A 33 5.55 -1.69 4.05
C VAL A 33 5.00 -0.86 5.21
N ARG A 34 4.43 -1.51 6.22
CA ARG A 34 3.92 -0.85 7.44
C ARG A 34 5.03 -0.09 8.16
N ALA A 35 6.19 -0.70 8.34
CA ALA A 35 7.32 -0.04 8.98
C ALA A 35 7.78 1.20 8.20
N PHE A 36 7.75 1.14 6.86
CA PHE A 36 8.06 2.30 6.01
C PHE A 36 7.02 3.41 6.14
N ALA A 37 5.72 3.09 6.08
CA ALA A 37 4.64 4.06 6.25
C ALA A 37 4.67 4.71 7.65
N GLN A 38 5.00 3.95 8.69
CA GLN A 38 5.17 4.48 10.06
C GLN A 38 6.35 5.45 10.17
N ASP A 39 7.48 5.15 9.52
CA ASP A 39 8.62 6.08 9.47
C ASP A 39 8.27 7.39 8.74
N LEU A 40 7.49 7.32 7.65
CA LEU A 40 6.95 8.52 7.00
C LEU A 40 6.01 9.29 7.92
N HIS A 41 5.09 8.58 8.59
CA HIS A 41 4.13 9.18 9.51
C HIS A 41 4.80 9.92 10.67
N GLN A 42 5.85 9.33 11.26
CA GLN A 42 6.64 9.97 12.32
C GLN A 42 7.34 11.26 11.86
N ARG A 43 7.64 11.40 10.56
CA ARG A 43 8.27 12.60 9.99
C ARG A 43 7.27 13.69 9.67
N HIS A 44 5.98 13.36 9.59
CA HIS A 44 4.87 14.28 9.33
C HIS A 44 5.12 15.19 8.11
N LYS A 45 5.57 14.59 7.01
CA LYS A 45 5.83 15.30 5.74
C LYS A 45 5.33 14.48 4.58
N ASP A 46 4.58 15.13 3.69
CA ASP A 46 4.12 14.56 2.44
C ASP A 46 5.32 13.94 1.69
N TRP A 47 5.10 12.76 1.12
CA TRP A 47 6.12 12.01 0.41
C TRP A 47 5.49 11.26 -0.76
N GLN A 48 6.19 11.22 -1.89
CA GLN A 48 5.78 10.47 -3.08
C GLN A 48 7.02 9.86 -3.73
N GLY A 49 6.90 8.62 -4.21
CA GLY A 49 7.97 8.00 -4.98
C GLY A 49 7.77 6.52 -5.22
N ILE A 50 8.85 5.86 -5.61
CA ILE A 50 8.87 4.40 -5.83
C ILE A 50 9.58 3.74 -4.64
N THR A 51 8.92 2.77 -4.02
CA THR A 51 9.50 1.92 -2.97
C THR A 51 9.02 0.48 -3.14
N PHE A 52 9.86 -0.50 -2.79
CA PHE A 52 9.59 -1.93 -3.00
C PHE A 52 9.22 -2.32 -4.46
N GLY A 53 9.53 -1.46 -5.44
CA GLY A 53 9.16 -1.66 -6.85
C GLY A 53 7.76 -1.17 -7.23
N TRP A 54 7.08 -0.46 -6.34
CA TRP A 54 5.74 0.08 -6.54
C TRP A 54 5.72 1.59 -6.31
N GLU A 55 4.83 2.29 -7.02
CA GLU A 55 4.49 3.67 -6.68
C GLU A 55 3.81 3.72 -5.32
N ALA A 56 4.11 4.76 -4.56
CA ALA A 56 3.55 4.98 -3.24
C ALA A 56 3.52 6.47 -2.91
N GLU A 57 2.59 6.83 -2.02
CA GLU A 57 2.42 8.17 -1.52
C GLU A 57 2.03 8.16 -0.05
N TYR A 58 2.45 9.19 0.66
CA TYR A 58 2.02 9.52 2.00
C TYR A 58 1.58 10.98 2.03
N HIS A 59 0.39 11.23 2.56
CA HIS A 59 -0.10 12.56 2.89
C HIS A 59 -0.16 12.69 4.41
N ALA A 60 0.48 13.73 4.94
CA ALA A 60 0.39 14.05 6.36
C ALA A 60 -1.01 14.57 6.71
N SER A 61 -1.42 14.38 7.97
CA SER A 61 -2.68 14.90 8.45
C SER A 61 -2.70 16.44 8.35
N ARG A 62 -3.88 16.99 8.08
CA ARG A 62 -4.10 18.44 8.00
C ARG A 62 -5.22 18.82 8.94
N ARG A 63 -5.02 19.90 9.70
CA ARG A 63 -6.05 20.45 10.59
C ARG A 63 -7.27 20.95 9.82
N ASP A 64 -7.08 21.26 8.55
CA ASP A 64 -8.15 21.74 7.70
C ASP A 64 -9.15 20.61 7.43
N LYS A 65 -10.39 20.90 7.76
CA LYS A 65 -11.53 20.05 7.46
C LYS A 65 -11.80 20.01 5.95
N PRO A 66 -12.00 18.82 5.35
CA PRO A 66 -12.44 18.73 3.97
C PRO A 66 -13.81 19.41 3.75
N PRO A 67 -14.00 20.14 2.63
CA PRO A 67 -15.27 20.78 2.31
C PRO A 67 -16.44 19.79 2.38
N HIS A 68 -17.57 20.23 2.94
CA HIS A 68 -18.80 19.43 3.06
C HIS A 68 -18.68 18.13 3.86
N SER A 69 -17.58 17.91 4.58
CA SER A 69 -17.40 16.70 5.37
C SER A 69 -17.93 16.84 6.80
N LYS A 70 -18.08 15.72 7.53
CA LYS A 70 -18.35 15.72 8.98
C LYS A 70 -17.09 15.54 9.82
N ILE A 71 -15.98 15.11 9.23
CA ILE A 71 -14.69 15.00 9.89
C ILE A 71 -14.12 16.38 10.24
N GLU A 72 -13.41 16.46 11.36
CA GLU A 72 -12.87 17.70 11.93
C GLU A 72 -11.48 18.05 11.38
N PHE A 73 -10.80 17.07 10.78
CA PHE A 73 -9.47 17.18 10.18
C PHE A 73 -9.36 16.25 8.97
N THR A 74 -8.36 16.46 8.12
CA THR A 74 -7.98 15.50 7.07
C THR A 74 -6.99 14.50 7.68
N PRO A 75 -7.31 13.20 7.74
CA PRO A 75 -6.40 12.22 8.32
C PRO A 75 -5.14 12.04 7.48
N ALA A 76 -4.06 11.60 8.11
CA ALA A 76 -2.90 11.13 7.38
C ALA A 76 -3.27 9.84 6.63
N GLU A 77 -2.71 9.65 5.45
CA GLU A 77 -2.91 8.44 4.66
C GLU A 77 -1.62 8.01 3.96
N PHE A 78 -1.50 6.72 3.74
CA PHE A 78 -0.46 6.10 2.95
C PHE A 78 -1.09 5.12 1.97
N TRP A 79 -0.63 5.10 0.73
CA TRP A 79 -0.98 4.06 -0.23
C TRP A 79 0.25 3.61 -1.01
N ILE A 80 0.25 2.35 -1.43
CA ILE A 80 1.28 1.75 -2.29
C ILE A 80 0.64 0.76 -3.24
N GLY A 81 1.19 0.68 -4.44
CA GLY A 81 0.80 -0.27 -5.47
C GLY A 81 -0.29 0.27 -6.39
N ASP A 82 -0.91 -0.65 -7.10
CA ASP A 82 -2.02 -0.37 -8.01
C ASP A 82 -3.17 -1.26 -7.59
N ALA A 83 -4.29 -0.67 -7.19
CA ALA A 83 -5.45 -1.40 -6.71
C ALA A 83 -5.94 -2.47 -7.71
N THR A 84 -5.77 -2.24 -9.01
CA THR A 84 -6.14 -3.19 -10.07
C THR A 84 -5.18 -4.38 -10.21
N ILE A 85 -4.02 -4.35 -9.57
CA ILE A 85 -3.03 -5.45 -9.59
C ILE A 85 -2.85 -6.00 -8.18
N TRP A 86 -2.31 -5.16 -7.31
CA TRP A 86 -2.15 -5.36 -5.88
C TRP A 86 -1.88 -3.98 -5.24
N GLY A 87 -2.53 -3.71 -4.11
CA GLY A 87 -2.32 -2.47 -3.35
C GLY A 87 -2.44 -2.68 -1.85
N PHE A 88 -1.87 -1.73 -1.10
CA PHE A 88 -2.03 -1.63 0.35
C PHE A 88 -2.18 -0.17 0.74
N SER A 89 -3.07 0.11 1.68
CA SER A 89 -3.26 1.45 2.23
C SER A 89 -3.37 1.44 3.75
N MET A 90 -3.01 2.57 4.34
CA MET A 90 -3.14 2.86 5.77
C MET A 90 -3.75 4.25 5.94
N MET A 91 -4.73 4.41 6.83
CA MET A 91 -5.33 5.71 7.11
C MET A 91 -5.47 5.94 8.62
N TRP A 92 -4.99 7.09 9.11
CA TRP A 92 -5.07 7.49 10.52
C TRP A 92 -6.39 8.21 10.81
N GLU A 93 -7.51 7.52 10.60
CA GLU A 93 -8.88 8.07 10.69
C GLU A 93 -9.20 8.65 12.08
N ASP A 94 -8.64 8.07 13.13
CA ASP A 94 -8.84 8.46 14.53
C ASP A 94 -7.75 9.41 15.06
N GLY A 95 -6.89 9.92 14.17
CA GLY A 95 -5.80 10.86 14.49
C GLY A 95 -4.42 10.23 14.53
N ASP A 96 -3.39 11.09 14.48
CA ASP A 96 -1.98 10.69 14.30
C ASP A 96 -1.44 9.76 15.42
N ASP A 97 -1.94 9.92 16.65
CA ASP A 97 -1.51 9.11 17.80
C ASP A 97 -2.28 7.79 17.94
N ARG A 98 -3.17 7.46 16.99
CA ARG A 98 -3.96 6.23 16.98
C ARG A 98 -3.45 5.25 15.91
N PRO A 99 -3.70 3.94 16.07
CA PRO A 99 -3.41 2.99 15.01
C PRO A 99 -4.21 3.32 13.74
N PRO A 100 -3.60 3.19 12.55
CA PRO A 100 -4.33 3.38 11.30
C PRO A 100 -5.23 2.19 10.99
N SER A 101 -6.31 2.43 10.25
CA SER A 101 -7.01 1.38 9.52
C SER A 101 -6.14 0.92 8.35
N GLU A 102 -6.18 -0.38 8.05
CA GLU A 102 -5.38 -1.00 6.98
C GLU A 102 -6.30 -1.69 5.97
N ALA A 103 -6.00 -1.55 4.69
CA ALA A 103 -6.70 -2.26 3.63
C ALA A 103 -5.71 -2.87 2.63
N VAL A 104 -5.99 -4.11 2.21
CA VAL A 104 -5.24 -4.80 1.16
C VAL A 104 -6.16 -5.00 -0.04
N SER A 105 -5.71 -4.51 -1.20
CA SER A 105 -6.34 -4.76 -2.49
C SER A 105 -5.62 -5.93 -3.15
N ASP A 106 -6.13 -7.16 -3.01
CA ASP A 106 -5.52 -8.36 -3.62
C ASP A 106 -6.49 -9.22 -4.45
N TRP A 107 -7.63 -8.66 -4.86
CA TRP A 107 -8.68 -9.38 -5.59
C TRP A 107 -8.23 -9.94 -6.96
N ASN A 108 -7.19 -9.38 -7.57
CA ASN A 108 -6.62 -9.87 -8.82
C ASN A 108 -5.42 -10.81 -8.63
N VAL A 109 -5.03 -11.10 -7.38
CA VAL A 109 -4.00 -12.09 -7.06
C VAL A 109 -4.59 -13.50 -7.18
N VAL A 110 -4.10 -14.26 -8.17
CA VAL A 110 -4.59 -15.61 -8.49
C VAL A 110 -3.87 -16.70 -7.70
N LYS A 111 -2.58 -16.50 -7.43
CA LYS A 111 -1.75 -17.48 -6.71
C LYS A 111 -0.57 -16.80 -6.02
N LYS A 112 -0.43 -16.99 -4.72
CA LYS A 112 0.74 -16.57 -3.96
C LYS A 112 1.77 -17.70 -3.97
N PHE A 113 3.00 -17.44 -4.41
CA PHE A 113 4.10 -18.41 -4.25
C PHE A 113 4.71 -18.21 -2.87
N GLN A 114 4.39 -19.10 -1.93
CA GLN A 114 5.15 -19.15 -0.69
C GLN A 114 6.57 -19.60 -1.01
N LYS A 115 7.57 -18.89 -0.50
CA LYS A 115 8.91 -19.46 -0.38
C LYS A 115 8.79 -20.64 0.57
N ASN A 116 8.93 -21.86 0.06
CA ASN A 116 9.23 -23.00 0.92
C ASN A 116 10.44 -22.60 1.76
N GLN A 117 10.27 -22.54 3.08
CA GLN A 117 11.40 -22.49 3.99
C GLN A 117 12.12 -23.83 3.82
N SER A 118 13.25 -23.82 3.11
CA SER A 118 14.15 -24.96 3.09
C SER A 118 14.59 -25.23 4.53
N VAL A 119 14.34 -26.47 4.96
CA VAL A 119 14.77 -27.08 6.23
C VAL A 119 16.28 -26.94 6.40
#